data_AF-A0A7S2K9X2-F1
#
_entry.id   AF-A0A7S2K9X2-F1
#
_cell.length_a   1.000
_cell.length_b   1.000
_cell.length_c   1.000
_cell.angle_alpha   90.00
_cell.angle_beta   90.00
_cell.angle_gamma   90.00
#
_symmetry.space_group_name_H-M   'P 1'
#
loop_
_entity.id
_entity.type
_entity.pdbx_description
1 polymer ?
#
loop_
_entity_poly.entity_id
_entity_poly.type
_entity_poly.pdbx_seq_one_letter_code
_entity_poly.pdbx_strand_id
1 'polypeptide(L)'
;EAHYLLDEIRDSMNKALESSLSHKVKKKSLKNDAPIEIQGISEEAFTAEEIALMPVVFAYHCDDAESEQNAKIATLDYEVEQSRLKRKAAAATDKSNSSSGQVASKRKPASPAKSVNSIEDETERVPADDFPGGWTMQSVPRTKVAGKKPFDTYYYSPKLGLKFRSRPEVKRFIALLDICDDDEEKAFAIFKGR
;
A
#
# COMPACT_ATOMS: atom_id res chain seq x y z
N GLU A 1 -28.55 11.03 -39.04
CA GLU A 1 -29.22 9.74 -38.77
C GLU A 1 -28.57 8.89 -37.67
N ALA A 2 -27.24 8.80 -37.56
CA ALA A 2 -26.60 7.93 -36.55
C ALA A 2 -26.81 8.32 -35.06
N HIS A 3 -27.09 9.59 -34.76
CA HIS A 3 -27.33 10.04 -33.37
C HIS A 3 -28.66 9.54 -32.79
N TYR A 4 -29.67 9.29 -33.61
CA TYR A 4 -30.98 8.81 -33.14
C TYR A 4 -30.94 7.35 -32.68
N LEU A 5 -30.07 6.54 -33.29
CA LEU A 5 -29.96 5.12 -32.97
C LEU A 5 -29.34 4.88 -31.58
N LEU A 6 -28.48 5.78 -31.11
CA LEU A 6 -27.79 5.63 -29.82
C LEU A 6 -28.69 5.97 -28.63
N ASP A 7 -29.61 6.92 -28.79
CA ASP A 7 -30.56 7.28 -27.73
C ASP A 7 -31.62 6.19 -27.54
N GLU A 8 -32.05 5.53 -28.61
CA GLU A 8 -32.99 4.39 -28.53
C GLU A 8 -32.36 3.17 -27.82
N ILE A 9 -31.07 2.92 -28.07
CA ILE A 9 -30.33 1.87 -27.35
C ILE A 9 -30.20 2.21 -25.86
N ARG A 10 -29.92 3.48 -25.53
CA ARG A 10 -29.80 3.92 -24.13
C ARG A 10 -31.12 3.78 -23.36
N ASP A 11 -32.23 4.19 -23.98
CA ASP A 11 -33.55 4.08 -23.36
C ASP A 11 -33.99 2.62 -23.18
N SER A 12 -33.66 1.75 -24.14
CA SER A 12 -33.91 0.31 -24.00
C SER A 12 -33.11 -0.30 -22.83
N MET A 13 -31.87 0.13 -22.62
CA MET A 13 -31.05 -0.35 -21.50
C MET A 13 -31.58 0.12 -20.14
N ASN A 14 -32.00 1.38 -20.04
CA ASN A 14 -32.55 1.93 -18.79
C ASN A 14 -33.85 1.25 -18.39
N LYS A 15 -34.73 0.96 -19.36
CA LYS A 15 -36.00 0.24 -19.12
C LYS A 15 -35.79 -1.18 -18.60
N ALA A 16 -34.78 -1.89 -19.09
CA ALA A 16 -34.43 -3.23 -18.61
C ALA A 16 -33.89 -3.20 -17.17
N LEU A 17 -33.15 -2.14 -16.81
CA LEU A 17 -32.60 -1.95 -15.47
C LEU A 17 -33.71 -1.66 -14.43
N GLU A 18 -34.69 -0.83 -14.77
CA GLU A 18 -35.83 -0.56 -13.88
C GLU A 18 -36.73 -1.78 -13.66
N SER A 19 -36.88 -2.63 -14.69
CA SER A 19 -37.64 -3.88 -14.57
C SER A 19 -37.01 -4.89 -13.61
N SER A 20 -35.69 -4.83 -13.35
CA SER A 20 -35.00 -5.79 -12.50
C SER A 20 -35.06 -5.41 -11.00
N LEU A 21 -35.29 -4.14 -10.67
CA LEU A 21 -35.27 -3.65 -9.29
C LEU A 21 -36.57 -3.88 -8.50
N SER A 22 -37.68 -4.30 -9.13
CA SER A 22 -38.97 -4.47 -8.44
C SER A 22 -39.16 -5.85 -7.79
N HIS A 23 -38.22 -6.31 -6.96
CA HIS A 23 -38.44 -7.51 -6.13
C HIS A 23 -39.00 -7.08 -4.76
N LYS A 24 -40.32 -7.15 -4.63
CA LYS A 24 -41.08 -6.82 -3.42
C LYS A 24 -40.85 -7.88 -2.34
N VAL A 25 -39.95 -7.63 -1.40
CA VAL A 25 -39.71 -8.49 -0.23
C VAL A 25 -40.95 -8.48 0.67
N LYS A 26 -41.74 -9.57 0.64
CA LYS A 26 -42.80 -9.81 1.62
C LYS A 26 -42.15 -10.19 2.97
N LYS A 27 -42.16 -9.25 3.92
CA LYS A 27 -41.82 -9.54 5.32
C LYS A 27 -42.95 -10.39 5.94
N LYS A 28 -42.72 -11.69 6.12
CA LYS A 28 -43.57 -12.56 6.95
C LYS A 28 -43.16 -12.34 8.41
N SER A 29 -44.06 -11.75 9.20
CA SER A 29 -43.94 -11.69 10.66
C SER A 29 -44.27 -13.07 11.24
N LEU A 30 -43.25 -13.76 11.75
CA LEU A 30 -43.41 -14.97 12.55
C LEU A 30 -43.47 -14.54 14.02
N LYS A 31 -44.68 -14.55 14.60
CA LYS A 31 -44.90 -14.49 16.04
C LYS A 31 -44.87 -15.92 16.55
N ASN A 32 -43.80 -16.32 17.23
CA ASN A 32 -43.74 -17.54 18.03
C ASN A 32 -42.76 -17.27 19.19
N ASP A 33 -43.29 -16.80 20.32
CA ASP A 33 -42.55 -16.58 21.57
C ASP A 33 -42.44 -17.90 22.36
N ALA A 34 -41.72 -18.88 21.80
CA ALA A 34 -41.21 -20.00 22.59
C ALA A 34 -39.76 -19.66 22.98
N PRO A 35 -39.36 -19.77 24.26
CA PRO A 35 -37.96 -19.61 24.65
C PRO A 35 -37.12 -20.62 23.89
N ILE A 36 -36.24 -20.15 23.02
CA ILE A 36 -35.27 -20.99 22.31
C ILE A 36 -34.28 -21.46 23.38
N GLU A 37 -34.35 -22.73 23.79
CA GLU A 37 -33.28 -23.36 24.56
C GLU A 37 -32.05 -23.46 23.66
N ILE A 38 -31.11 -22.52 23.82
CA ILE A 38 -29.83 -22.55 23.14
C ILE A 38 -29.00 -23.65 23.82
N GLN A 39 -28.98 -24.85 23.24
CA GLN A 39 -28.04 -25.89 23.63
C GLN A 39 -26.63 -25.44 23.21
N GLY A 40 -25.77 -25.16 24.18
CA GLY A 40 -24.38 -24.81 23.94
C GLY A 40 -23.64 -25.95 23.25
N ILE A 41 -22.83 -25.61 22.25
CA ILE A 41 -21.91 -26.55 21.60
C ILE A 41 -20.75 -26.79 22.59
N SER A 42 -20.37 -28.05 22.82
CA SER A 42 -19.25 -28.37 23.72
C SER A 42 -17.95 -27.73 23.21
N GLU A 43 -17.14 -27.15 24.11
CA GLU A 43 -15.84 -26.54 23.79
C GLU A 43 -14.85 -27.56 23.20
N GLU A 44 -15.01 -28.85 23.54
CA GLU A 44 -14.21 -29.94 22.98
C GLU A 44 -14.41 -30.15 21.47
N ALA A 45 -15.46 -29.55 20.88
CA ALA A 45 -15.74 -29.65 19.46
C ALA A 45 -14.82 -28.77 18.59
N PHE A 46 -14.05 -27.85 19.18
CA PHE A 46 -13.19 -26.92 18.44
C PHE A 46 -11.73 -27.07 18.83
N THR A 47 -10.88 -27.29 17.84
CA THR A 47 -9.42 -27.28 18.06
C THR A 47 -8.90 -25.85 18.16
N ALA A 48 -7.78 -25.63 18.86
CA ALA A 48 -7.16 -24.30 18.96
C ALA A 48 -6.76 -23.71 17.60
N GLU A 49 -6.38 -24.57 16.65
CA GLU A 49 -6.06 -24.17 15.28
C GLU A 49 -7.31 -23.71 14.51
N GLU A 50 -8.43 -24.40 14.71
CA GLU A 50 -9.73 -24.03 14.13
C GLU A 50 -10.23 -22.70 14.69
N ILE A 51 -10.15 -22.50 16.01
CA ILE A 51 -10.51 -21.24 16.66
C ILE A 51 -9.68 -20.08 16.11
N ALA A 52 -8.38 -20.29 15.85
CA ALA A 52 -7.50 -19.28 15.29
C ALA A 52 -7.82 -18.89 13.84
N LEU A 53 -8.54 -19.75 13.11
CA LEU A 53 -8.99 -19.50 11.73
C LEU A 53 -10.36 -18.79 11.67
N MET A 54 -11.11 -18.77 12.76
CA MET A 54 -12.41 -18.12 12.79
C MET A 54 -12.28 -16.60 12.63
N PRO A 55 -13.14 -15.95 11.81
CA PRO A 55 -13.13 -14.51 11.68
C PRO A 55 -13.58 -13.85 13.00
N VAL A 56 -12.76 -12.95 13.53
CA VAL A 56 -13.12 -12.13 14.69
C VAL A 56 -14.00 -10.97 14.21
N VAL A 57 -15.21 -10.86 14.76
CA VAL A 57 -16.17 -9.79 14.45
C VAL A 57 -16.66 -9.17 15.76
N PHE A 58 -16.66 -7.84 15.82
CA PHE A 58 -17.22 -7.09 16.95
C PHE A 58 -18.69 -6.77 16.70
N ALA A 59 -19.56 -7.26 17.58
CA ALA A 59 -20.98 -6.96 17.52
C ALA A 59 -21.26 -5.53 18.00
N TYR A 60 -22.33 -4.94 17.47
CA TYR A 60 -22.87 -3.67 17.94
C TYR A 60 -24.39 -3.77 18.07
N HIS A 61 -24.96 -2.91 18.90
CA HIS A 61 -26.41 -2.82 19.08
C HIS A 61 -26.97 -1.68 18.22
N CYS A 62 -28.09 -1.93 17.55
CA CYS A 62 -28.76 -0.91 16.73
C CYS A 62 -29.39 0.22 17.54
N ASP A 63 -29.64 -0.02 18.83
CA ASP A 63 -30.31 0.93 19.73
C ASP A 63 -29.33 1.92 20.37
N ASP A 64 -28.02 1.70 20.20
CA ASP A 64 -26.97 2.56 20.72
C ASP A 64 -26.17 3.17 19.55
N ALA A 65 -26.31 4.49 19.40
CA ALA A 65 -25.69 5.26 18.33
C ALA A 65 -24.15 5.23 18.37
N GLU A 66 -23.55 5.01 19.54
CA GLU A 66 -22.09 4.95 19.71
C GLU A 66 -21.54 3.53 19.54
N SER A 67 -22.40 2.50 19.69
CA SER A 67 -22.00 1.08 19.62
C SER A 67 -21.39 0.71 18.28
N GLU A 68 -21.92 1.22 17.17
CA GLU A 68 -21.37 0.98 15.83
C GLU A 68 -19.95 1.56 15.69
N GLN A 69 -19.72 2.76 16.24
CA GLN A 69 -18.41 3.39 16.22
C GLN A 69 -17.42 2.62 17.09
N ASN A 70 -17.85 2.18 18.28
CA ASN A 70 -17.03 1.38 19.18
C ASN A 70 -16.63 0.03 18.56
N ALA A 71 -17.54 -0.65 17.85
CA ALA A 71 -17.22 -1.89 17.13
C ALA A 71 -16.20 -1.67 16.00
N LYS A 72 -16.31 -0.55 15.27
CA LYS A 72 -15.32 -0.16 14.24
C LYS A 72 -13.95 0.11 14.84
N ILE A 73 -13.90 0.85 15.97
CA ILE A 73 -12.65 1.15 16.69
C ILE A 73 -12.02 -0.15 17.17
N ALA A 74 -12.79 -1.03 17.82
CA ALA A 74 -12.29 -2.32 18.29
C ALA A 74 -11.75 -3.21 17.16
N THR A 75 -12.40 -3.17 15.98
CA THR A 75 -11.92 -3.88 14.79
C THR A 75 -10.55 -3.37 14.35
N LEU A 76 -10.37 -2.05 14.27
CA LEU A 76 -9.08 -1.43 13.90
C LEU A 76 -7.98 -1.76 14.92
N ASP A 77 -8.29 -1.67 16.22
CA ASP A 77 -7.33 -1.98 17.28
C ASP A 77 -6.87 -3.44 17.23
N TYR A 78 -7.81 -4.37 16.98
CA TYR A 78 -7.49 -5.78 16.79
C TYR A 78 -6.53 -5.98 15.61
N GLU A 79 -6.79 -5.38 14.45
CA GLU A 79 -5.91 -5.49 13.28
C GLU A 79 -4.50 -4.92 13.52
N VAL A 80 -4.42 -3.81 14.26
CA VAL A 80 -3.16 -3.19 14.66
C VAL A 80 -2.37 -4.12 15.58
N GLU A 81 -3.00 -4.67 16.60
CA GLU A 81 -2.34 -5.63 17.51
C GLU A 81 -1.90 -6.91 16.79
N GLN A 82 -2.73 -7.46 15.90
CA GLN A 82 -2.32 -8.61 15.06
C GLN A 82 -1.09 -8.27 14.20
N SER A 83 -1.04 -7.06 13.63
CA SER A 83 0.12 -6.58 12.88
C SER A 83 1.36 -6.43 13.75
N ARG A 84 1.21 -5.96 14.99
CA ARG A 84 2.31 -5.83 15.96
C ARG A 84 2.84 -7.19 16.39
N LEU A 85 1.96 -8.14 16.68
CA LEU A 85 2.32 -9.52 17.02
C LEU A 85 3.09 -10.19 15.87
N LYS A 86 2.62 -10.04 14.62
CA LYS A 86 3.34 -10.54 13.43
C LYS A 86 4.73 -9.93 13.28
N ARG A 87 4.87 -8.61 13.47
CA ARG A 87 6.18 -7.93 13.43
C ARG A 87 7.11 -8.39 14.57
N LYS A 88 6.57 -8.56 15.79
CA LYS A 88 7.33 -9.05 16.95
C LYS A 88 7.81 -10.49 16.72
N ALA A 89 6.95 -11.36 16.19
CA ALA A 89 7.30 -12.74 15.85
C ALA A 89 8.41 -12.77 14.80
N ALA A 90 8.29 -11.99 13.72
CA ALA A 90 9.33 -11.89 12.69
C ALA A 90 10.67 -11.40 13.26
N ALA A 91 10.65 -10.38 14.13
CA ALA A 91 11.87 -9.85 14.77
C ALA A 91 12.51 -10.81 15.79
N ALA A 92 11.75 -11.75 16.35
CA ALA A 92 12.29 -12.79 17.24
C ALA A 92 13.08 -13.86 16.45
N THR A 93 12.60 -14.24 15.26
CA THR A 93 13.29 -15.18 14.36
C THR A 93 14.63 -14.66 13.84
N ASP A 94 14.80 -13.35 13.65
CA ASP A 94 16.08 -12.78 13.18
C ASP A 94 17.18 -12.77 14.27
N LYS A 95 16.82 -12.84 15.55
CA LYS A 95 17.80 -12.80 16.65
C LYS A 95 18.46 -14.15 16.96
N SER A 96 17.91 -15.27 16.50
CA SER A 96 18.47 -16.60 16.76
C SER A 96 19.52 -17.05 15.74
N ASN A 97 19.77 -16.28 14.67
CA ASN A 97 20.73 -16.64 13.62
C ASN A 97 22.04 -15.82 13.64
N SER A 98 22.28 -15.01 14.67
CA SER A 98 23.46 -14.13 14.77
C SER A 98 24.48 -14.53 15.84
N SER A 99 24.48 -15.78 16.31
CA SER A 99 25.44 -16.28 17.31
C SER A 99 26.41 -17.32 16.74
N SER A 100 27.18 -16.98 15.72
CA SER A 100 28.51 -17.59 15.48
C SER A 100 29.37 -16.67 14.62
N GLY A 101 30.45 -16.13 15.21
CA GLY A 101 31.54 -15.51 14.45
C GLY A 101 31.92 -14.09 14.87
N GLN A 102 32.56 -13.95 16.03
CA GLN A 102 33.42 -12.79 16.32
C GLN A 102 34.75 -12.96 15.57
N VAL A 103 35.17 -11.96 14.78
CA VAL A 103 36.58 -11.49 14.76
C VAL A 103 36.60 -10.00 14.45
N ALA A 104 37.11 -9.23 15.41
CA ALA A 104 37.39 -7.81 15.31
C ALA A 104 38.69 -7.55 14.51
N SER A 105 38.75 -6.54 13.64
CA SER A 105 39.99 -5.74 13.47
C SER A 105 39.79 -4.38 12.79
N LYS A 106 40.18 -3.33 13.54
CA LYS A 106 40.95 -2.12 13.15
C LYS A 106 40.40 -1.07 12.18
N ARG A 107 40.58 0.18 12.63
CA ARG A 107 40.28 1.47 12.00
C ARG A 107 41.51 2.02 11.23
N LYS A 108 41.21 2.82 10.19
CA LYS A 108 41.95 3.94 9.51
C LYS A 108 43.08 3.60 8.49
N PRO A 109 43.45 4.50 7.54
CA PRO A 109 42.96 5.87 7.20
C PRO A 109 42.64 6.10 5.68
N ALA A 110 42.43 7.36 5.31
CA ALA A 110 41.87 7.87 4.05
C ALA A 110 42.82 7.97 2.82
N SER A 111 42.19 7.86 1.63
CA SER A 111 42.49 8.43 0.28
C SER A 111 43.75 7.94 -0.48
N PRO A 112 43.81 8.00 -1.85
CA PRO A 112 43.05 8.85 -2.80
C PRO A 112 42.47 8.11 -4.05
N ALA A 113 41.99 8.90 -5.01
CA ALA A 113 41.02 8.60 -6.07
C ALA A 113 41.51 7.84 -7.33
N LYS A 114 40.50 7.39 -8.11
CA LYS A 114 40.40 7.12 -9.56
C LYS A 114 40.85 5.76 -10.12
N SER A 115 39.88 4.96 -10.58
CA SER A 115 39.64 4.53 -11.99
C SER A 115 38.48 3.51 -11.99
N VAL A 116 37.32 3.80 -12.60
CA VAL A 116 36.99 3.47 -14.01
C VAL A 116 37.21 1.96 -14.23
N ASN A 117 36.21 1.06 -14.30
CA ASN A 117 34.97 1.10 -15.08
C ASN A 117 34.05 -0.11 -14.73
N SER A 118 32.78 -0.02 -15.17
CA SER A 118 31.84 -1.12 -15.47
C SER A 118 31.32 -1.89 -14.25
N ILE A 119 30.02 -1.84 -13.91
CA ILE A 119 28.86 -2.15 -14.74
C ILE A 119 27.71 -1.26 -14.24
N GLU A 120 27.34 -0.24 -15.01
CA GLU A 120 26.03 0.36 -14.88
C GLU A 120 25.07 -0.66 -15.48
N ASP A 121 24.49 -1.48 -14.60
CA ASP A 121 23.42 -2.42 -14.95
C ASP A 121 22.38 -1.64 -15.75
N GLU A 122 22.23 -2.06 -17.01
CA GLU A 122 21.40 -1.52 -18.08
C GLU A 122 19.92 -1.73 -17.72
N THR A 123 19.53 -1.24 -16.56
CA THR A 123 18.14 -1.12 -16.16
C THR A 123 17.59 0.04 -16.97
N GLU A 124 16.82 -0.32 -17.99
CA GLU A 124 16.19 0.56 -18.96
C GLU A 124 15.67 1.84 -18.27
N ARG A 125 16.21 3.00 -18.67
CA ARG A 125 15.67 4.29 -18.25
C ARG A 125 14.37 4.50 -19.01
N VAL A 126 13.26 4.28 -18.32
CA VAL A 126 11.92 4.44 -18.88
C VAL A 126 11.53 5.92 -18.79
N PRO A 127 10.86 6.50 -19.81
CA PRO A 127 10.25 7.81 -19.69
C PRO A 127 9.32 7.88 -18.47
N ALA A 128 9.43 8.95 -17.69
CA ALA A 128 8.58 9.15 -16.54
C ALA A 128 7.36 10.01 -16.95
N ASP A 129 6.29 9.36 -17.42
CA ASP A 129 5.07 10.01 -17.96
C ASP A 129 4.36 10.95 -16.97
N ASP A 130 4.66 10.80 -15.67
CA ASP A 130 4.10 11.61 -14.59
C ASP A 130 4.68 13.04 -14.49
N PHE A 131 5.73 13.36 -15.26
CA PHE A 131 6.50 14.59 -15.18
C PHE A 131 6.58 15.29 -16.55
N PRO A 132 6.90 16.60 -16.60
CA PRO A 132 7.16 17.30 -17.84
C PRO A 132 8.19 16.57 -18.71
N GLY A 133 8.21 16.85 -20.02
CA GLY A 133 8.98 16.06 -20.99
C GLY A 133 10.46 15.91 -20.63
N GLY A 134 11.02 14.72 -20.89
CA GLY A 134 12.44 14.42 -20.75
C GLY A 134 12.86 13.85 -19.38
N TRP A 135 11.96 13.72 -18.42
CA TRP A 135 12.23 13.00 -17.18
C TRP A 135 12.31 11.50 -17.43
N THR A 136 13.28 10.85 -16.79
CA THR A 136 13.45 9.39 -16.89
C THR A 136 13.41 8.74 -15.51
N MET A 137 13.02 7.48 -15.47
CA MET A 137 12.89 6.67 -14.28
C MET A 137 13.66 5.36 -14.44
N GLN A 138 14.30 4.91 -13.38
CA GLN A 138 15.05 3.66 -13.34
C GLN A 138 14.65 2.85 -12.10
N SER A 139 14.28 1.59 -12.32
CA SER A 139 14.06 0.62 -11.24
C SER A 139 15.31 -0.21 -11.03
N VAL A 140 15.98 -0.03 -9.90
CA VAL A 140 17.20 -0.76 -9.53
C VAL A 140 16.86 -1.92 -8.61
N PRO A 141 17.19 -3.17 -8.95
CA PRO A 141 16.97 -4.32 -8.09
C PRO A 141 17.83 -4.24 -6.82
N ARG A 142 17.23 -4.57 -5.67
CA ARG A 142 17.93 -4.70 -4.39
C ARG A 142 18.53 -6.11 -4.30
N THR A 143 19.86 -6.20 -4.32
CA THR A 143 20.62 -7.48 -4.33
C THR A 143 20.36 -8.39 -3.12
N LYS A 144 19.77 -7.90 -2.02
CA LYS A 144 19.74 -8.61 -0.72
C LYS A 144 18.45 -8.41 0.10
N VAL A 145 17.25 -8.54 -0.48
CA VAL A 145 16.01 -8.44 0.33
C VAL A 145 15.01 -9.55 -0.03
N ALA A 146 14.82 -10.50 0.90
CA ALA A 146 13.65 -11.37 0.92
C ALA A 146 12.45 -10.55 1.43
N GLY A 147 11.63 -9.99 0.53
CA GLY A 147 10.48 -9.18 0.92
C GLY A 147 9.79 -8.38 -0.19
N LYS A 148 8.67 -7.74 0.16
CA LYS A 148 7.61 -7.20 -0.73
C LYS A 148 8.02 -6.10 -1.73
N LYS A 149 9.24 -5.55 -1.67
CA LYS A 149 9.74 -4.58 -2.67
C LYS A 149 11.18 -4.89 -3.05
N PRO A 150 11.38 -5.69 -4.11
CA PRO A 150 12.70 -6.05 -4.60
C PRO A 150 13.38 -4.94 -5.41
N PHE A 151 12.75 -3.78 -5.61
CA PHE A 151 13.28 -2.70 -6.45
C PHE A 151 13.22 -1.33 -5.75
N ASP A 152 14.26 -0.52 -5.98
CA ASP A 152 14.30 0.92 -5.70
C ASP A 152 13.99 1.70 -6.98
N THR A 153 13.16 2.73 -6.88
CA THR A 153 12.84 3.59 -8.02
C THR A 153 13.55 4.93 -7.88
N TYR A 154 14.28 5.31 -8.92
CA TYR A 154 14.95 6.61 -9.04
C TYR A 154 14.44 7.38 -10.24
N TYR A 155 14.41 8.70 -10.12
CA TYR A 155 14.00 9.63 -11.17
C TYR A 155 15.16 10.56 -11.50
N TYR A 156 15.29 10.92 -12.77
CA TYR A 156 16.39 11.73 -13.28
C TYR A 156 15.89 12.95 -14.04
N SER A 157 16.53 14.11 -13.78
CA SER A 157 16.23 15.35 -14.50
C SER A 157 16.71 15.30 -15.95
N PRO A 158 16.02 15.99 -16.87
CA PRO A 158 16.36 15.99 -18.30
C PRO A 158 17.68 16.66 -18.64
N LYS A 159 18.06 17.78 -17.98
CA LYS A 159 19.28 18.52 -18.36
C LYS A 159 20.52 18.02 -17.62
N LEU A 160 20.45 17.95 -16.28
CA LEU A 160 21.61 17.65 -15.42
C LEU A 160 21.66 16.19 -14.94
N GLY A 161 20.65 15.37 -15.23
CA GLY A 161 20.61 13.99 -14.75
C GLY A 161 20.54 13.88 -13.23
N LEU A 162 19.94 14.87 -12.56
CA LEU A 162 19.86 14.92 -11.09
C LEU A 162 19.00 13.76 -10.59
N LYS A 163 19.53 13.02 -9.62
CA LYS A 163 18.90 11.82 -9.06
C LYS A 163 17.96 12.15 -7.90
N PHE A 164 16.70 11.74 -8.02
CA PHE A 164 15.68 11.84 -6.99
C PHE A 164 15.17 10.44 -6.61
N ARG A 165 14.82 10.24 -5.33
CA ARG A 165 14.44 8.93 -4.79
C ARG A 165 12.93 8.75 -4.61
N SER A 166 12.13 9.77 -4.94
CA SER A 166 10.68 9.71 -4.79
C SER A 166 9.94 10.74 -5.65
N ARG A 167 8.69 10.43 -6.04
CA ARG A 167 7.84 11.36 -6.81
C ARG A 167 7.60 12.71 -6.11
N PRO A 168 7.32 12.77 -4.78
CA PRO A 168 7.16 14.05 -4.09
C PRO A 168 8.41 14.92 -4.13
N GLU A 169 9.58 14.30 -4.18
CA GLU A 169 10.86 15.01 -4.28
C GLU A 169 11.02 15.68 -5.64
N VAL A 170 10.70 14.96 -6.72
CA VAL A 170 10.67 15.50 -8.08
C VAL A 170 9.68 16.65 -8.20
N LYS A 171 8.46 16.52 -7.67
CA LYS A 171 7.45 17.59 -7.69
C LYS A 171 7.94 18.88 -7.01
N ARG A 172 8.63 18.75 -5.87
CA ARG A 172 9.23 19.91 -5.18
C ARG A 172 10.32 20.56 -6.03
N PHE A 173 11.14 19.77 -6.71
CA PHE A 173 12.16 20.28 -7.59
C PHE A 173 11.58 21.00 -8.81
N ILE A 174 10.54 20.45 -9.45
CA ILE A 174 9.83 21.10 -10.55
C ILE A 174 9.25 22.45 -10.11
N ALA A 175 8.62 22.52 -8.94
CA ALA A 175 8.12 23.80 -8.42
C ALA A 175 9.23 24.84 -8.20
N LEU A 176 10.47 24.41 -7.96
CA LEU A 176 11.63 25.32 -7.90
C LEU A 176 12.14 25.71 -9.29
N LEU A 177 12.02 24.84 -10.29
CA LEU A 177 12.32 25.18 -11.69
C LEU A 177 11.39 26.27 -12.21
N ASP A 178 10.10 26.18 -11.87
CA ASP A 178 9.11 27.20 -12.22
C ASP A 178 9.46 28.58 -11.63
N ILE A 179 10.13 28.61 -10.47
CA ILE A 179 10.58 29.84 -9.80
C ILE A 179 11.92 30.34 -10.37
N CYS A 180 12.77 29.44 -10.87
CA CYS A 180 14.13 29.74 -11.31
C CYS A 180 14.27 29.84 -12.85
N ASP A 181 13.16 30.03 -13.57
CA ASP A 181 13.13 30.15 -15.04
C ASP A 181 13.87 28.98 -15.75
N ASP A 182 13.54 27.73 -15.37
CA ASP A 182 14.13 26.50 -15.93
C ASP A 182 15.65 26.30 -15.69
N ASP A 183 16.23 27.06 -14.76
CA ASP A 183 17.62 26.88 -14.32
C ASP A 183 17.73 25.75 -13.29
N GLU A 184 18.07 24.54 -13.78
CA GLU A 184 18.21 23.35 -12.93
C GLU A 184 19.30 23.51 -11.85
N GLU A 185 20.37 24.27 -12.10
CA GLU A 185 21.47 24.44 -11.14
C GLU A 185 21.03 25.29 -9.95
N LYS A 186 20.38 26.42 -10.23
CA LYS A 186 19.85 27.30 -9.18
C LYS A 186 18.74 26.62 -8.39
N ALA A 187 17.81 25.96 -9.09
CA ALA A 187 16.75 25.21 -8.44
C ALA A 187 17.31 24.10 -7.55
N PHE A 188 18.37 23.40 -7.99
CA PHE A 188 19.00 22.35 -7.19
C PHE A 188 19.74 22.88 -5.97
N ALA A 189 20.40 24.04 -6.09
CA ALA A 189 21.03 24.71 -4.96
C ALA A 189 20.00 25.08 -3.88
N ILE A 190 18.84 25.62 -4.26
CA ILE A 190 17.74 25.92 -3.34
C ILE A 190 17.15 24.62 -2.75
N PHE A 191 16.99 23.59 -3.59
CA PHE A 191 16.45 22.30 -3.19
C PHE A 191 17.30 21.59 -2.11
N LYS A 192 18.64 21.71 -2.18
CA LYS A 192 19.56 21.14 -1.20
C LYS A 192 19.77 21.98 0.05
N GLY A 193 19.48 23.28 -0.01
CA GLY A 193 19.63 24.22 1.11
C GLY A 193 18.44 24.29 2.06
N ARG A 194 17.35 23.56 1.79
CA ARG A 194 16.16 23.43 2.65
C ARG A 194 16.20 22.17 3.49
#